data_AF-A0A5C7LGC1-F1
#
_entry.id   AF-A0A5C7LGC1-F1
#
_cell.length_a   1.000
_cell.length_b   1.000
_cell.length_c   1.000
_cell.angle_alpha   90.00
_cell.angle_beta   90.00
_cell.angle_gamma   90.00
#
_symmetry.space_group_name_H-M   'P 1'
#
loop_
_entity.id
_entity.type
_entity.pdbx_description
1 polymer ?
#
loop_
_entity_poly.entity_id
_entity_poly.type
_entity_poly.pdbx_seq_one_letter_code
_entity_poly.pdbx_strand_id
1 'polypeptide(L)'
;MEIKIPKVLKPINLQEYDEALAGKTVLAWVNPTLAMLKEHDRIIKDGQDDEFFEWFRVILSQGADAATHVTLENIAEWREQDPSFWVWLIGAYWDLRKEHLAKKKAS
;
A
#
# COMPACT_ATOMS: atom_id res chain seq x y z
N MET A 1 -12.40 -7.55 28.28
CA MET A 1 -11.00 -7.15 27.99
C MET A 1 -10.97 -6.65 26.56
N GLU A 2 -10.57 -5.41 26.32
CA GLU A 2 -10.48 -4.84 24.98
C GLU A 2 -9.06 -5.09 24.43
N ILE A 3 -8.92 -5.96 23.43
CA ILE A 3 -7.65 -6.21 22.77
C ILE A 3 -7.53 -5.26 21.59
N LYS A 4 -6.51 -4.39 21.59
CA LYS A 4 -6.22 -3.49 20.47
C LYS A 4 -5.16 -4.11 19.57
N ILE A 5 -5.53 -4.44 18.32
CA ILE A 5 -4.60 -4.97 17.32
C ILE A 5 -3.88 -3.79 16.65
N PRO A 6 -2.54 -3.70 16.73
CA PRO A 6 -1.81 -2.59 16.12
C PRO A 6 -1.74 -2.74 14.60
N LYS A 7 -1.59 -1.60 13.92
CA LYS A 7 -1.20 -1.57 12.51
C LYS A 7 0.26 -2.01 12.39
N VAL A 8 0.51 -2.93 11.48
CA VAL A 8 1.85 -3.40 11.11
C VAL A 8 2.25 -2.68 9.85
N LEU A 9 3.29 -1.87 9.93
CA LEU A 9 3.81 -1.10 8.81
C LEU A 9 5.07 -1.78 8.26
N LYS A 10 5.19 -1.81 6.94
CA LYS A 10 6.36 -2.35 6.25
C LYS A 10 6.84 -1.36 5.18
N PRO A 11 8.15 -1.16 5.05
CA PRO A 11 8.70 -0.32 4.00
C PRO A 11 8.64 -1.04 2.65
N ILE A 12 8.28 -0.30 1.61
CA ILE A 12 8.53 -0.64 0.21
C ILE A 12 9.73 0.22 -0.23
N ASN A 13 10.86 -0.42 -0.51
CA ASN A 13 12.06 0.28 -0.97
C ASN A 13 11.94 0.57 -2.46
N LEU A 14 11.92 1.85 -2.83
CA LEU A 14 11.71 2.24 -4.23
C LEU A 14 12.93 1.94 -5.12
N GLN A 15 14.10 1.68 -4.54
CA GLN A 15 15.26 1.20 -5.28
C GLN A 15 15.03 -0.15 -5.98
N GLU A 16 14.09 -0.97 -5.47
CA GLU A 16 13.74 -2.25 -6.08
C GLU A 16 12.99 -2.08 -7.41
N TYR A 17 12.42 -0.90 -7.66
CA TYR A 17 11.88 -0.51 -8.95
C TYR A 17 12.96 0.07 -9.86
N ASP A 18 13.65 1.11 -9.39
CA ASP A 18 14.67 1.84 -10.13
C ASP A 18 15.75 2.36 -9.18
N GLU A 19 17.02 2.17 -9.53
CA GLU A 19 18.17 2.60 -8.74
C GLU A 19 18.18 4.12 -8.46
N ALA A 20 17.62 4.94 -9.36
CA ALA A 20 17.51 6.39 -9.18
C ALA A 20 16.65 6.78 -7.96
N LEU A 21 15.81 5.87 -7.46
CA LEU A 21 14.97 6.06 -6.28
C LEU A 21 15.63 5.54 -4.99
N ALA A 22 16.94 5.27 -5.00
CA ALA A 22 17.69 4.85 -3.83
C ALA A 22 17.46 5.77 -2.61
N GLY A 23 17.20 5.14 -1.45
CA GLY A 23 16.91 5.85 -0.20
C GLY A 23 15.49 6.40 -0.08
N LYS A 24 14.62 6.22 -1.09
CA LYS A 24 13.19 6.54 -1.01
C LYS A 24 12.38 5.32 -0.57
N THR A 25 11.36 5.54 0.24
CA THR A 25 10.55 4.46 0.81
C THR A 25 9.11 4.89 0.99
N VAL A 26 8.18 3.97 0.74
CA VAL A 26 6.76 4.11 1.06
C VAL A 26 6.42 3.16 2.21
N LEU A 27 5.69 3.63 3.23
CA LEU A 27 5.29 2.80 4.37
C LEU A 27 3.88 2.25 4.20
N ALA A 28 3.77 0.95 3.96
CA ALA A 28 2.52 0.27 3.72
C ALA A 28 1.97 -0.45 4.95
N TRP A 29 0.66 -0.37 5.17
CA TRP A 29 -0.03 -1.15 6.20
C TRP A 29 -0.41 -2.55 5.72
N VAL A 30 0.25 -3.57 6.26
CA VAL A 30 0.18 -4.96 5.75
C VAL A 30 -0.81 -5.87 6.49
N ASN A 31 -1.42 -5.41 7.58
CA ASN A 31 -2.52 -6.11 8.25
C ASN A 31 -3.81 -5.27 8.28
N PRO A 32 -4.33 -4.81 7.12
CA PRO A 32 -5.58 -4.09 7.07
C PRO A 32 -6.72 -4.94 7.65
N THR A 33 -7.76 -4.27 8.15
CA THR A 33 -8.91 -4.95 8.71
C THR A 33 -9.64 -5.76 7.64
N LEU A 34 -10.39 -6.79 8.05
CA LEU A 34 -11.25 -7.53 7.14
C LEU A 34 -12.27 -6.64 6.43
N ALA A 35 -12.76 -5.58 7.10
CA ALA A 35 -13.67 -4.63 6.50
C ALA A 35 -13.01 -3.88 5.33
N MET A 36 -11.77 -3.42 5.50
CA MET A 36 -11.03 -2.76 4.42
C MET A 36 -10.73 -3.67 3.24
N LEU A 37 -10.47 -4.95 3.49
CA LEU A 37 -10.25 -5.92 2.42
C LEU A 37 -11.54 -6.20 1.64
N LYS A 38 -12.67 -6.36 2.35
CA LYS A 38 -13.99 -6.50 1.71
C LYS A 38 -14.34 -5.28 0.86
N GLU A 39 -13.98 -4.10 1.34
CA GLU A 39 -14.21 -2.85 0.60
C GLU A 39 -13.37 -2.81 -0.68
N HIS A 40 -12.09 -3.18 -0.61
CA HIS A 40 -11.26 -3.34 -1.80
C HIS A 40 -11.87 -4.32 -2.81
N ASP A 41 -12.36 -5.48 -2.37
CA ASP A 41 -12.97 -6.47 -3.25
C ASP A 41 -14.25 -5.93 -3.92
N ARG A 42 -15.03 -5.11 -3.21
CA ARG A 42 -16.19 -4.41 -3.75
C ARG A 42 -15.77 -3.39 -4.82
N ILE A 43 -14.79 -2.53 -4.51
CA ILE A 43 -14.27 -1.51 -5.41
C ILE A 43 -13.81 -2.12 -6.74
N ILE A 44 -13.03 -3.20 -6.69
CA ILE A 44 -12.56 -3.90 -7.91
C ILE A 44 -13.74 -4.45 -8.71
N LYS A 45 -14.72 -5.08 -8.04
CA LYS A 45 -15.87 -5.68 -8.71
C LYS A 45 -16.73 -4.63 -9.41
N ASP A 46 -16.89 -3.47 -8.78
CA ASP A 46 -17.77 -2.39 -9.25
C ASP A 46 -17.05 -1.43 -10.23
N GLY A 47 -15.74 -1.63 -10.47
CA GLY A 47 -14.94 -0.83 -11.40
C GLY A 47 -14.78 0.64 -10.99
N GLN A 48 -14.66 0.91 -9.68
CA GLN A 48 -14.60 2.27 -9.13
C GLN A 48 -13.15 2.75 -8.99
N ASP A 49 -12.58 3.29 -10.05
CA ASP A 49 -11.17 3.71 -10.09
C ASP A 49 -10.80 4.75 -9.00
N ASP A 50 -11.65 5.75 -8.76
CA ASP A 50 -11.38 6.78 -7.74
C ASP A 50 -11.33 6.19 -6.32
N GLU A 51 -12.27 5.29 -6.00
CA GLU A 51 -12.29 4.59 -4.71
C GLU A 51 -11.08 3.66 -4.57
N PHE A 52 -10.61 3.08 -5.67
CA PHE A 52 -9.40 2.24 -5.70
C PHE A 52 -8.16 3.05 -5.34
N PHE A 53 -7.99 4.25 -5.92
CA PHE A 53 -6.86 5.11 -5.59
C PHE A 53 -6.92 5.62 -4.14
N GLU A 54 -8.11 5.97 -3.66
CA GLU A 54 -8.30 6.38 -2.26
C GLU A 54 -7.98 5.24 -1.30
N TRP A 55 -8.35 4.00 -1.64
CA TRP A 55 -7.99 2.84 -0.84
C TRP A 55 -6.48 2.67 -0.73
N PHE A 56 -5.75 2.77 -1.85
CA PHE A 56 -4.29 2.67 -1.84
C PHE A 56 -3.62 3.85 -1.14
N ARG A 57 -4.15 5.06 -1.28
CA ARG A 57 -3.69 6.23 -0.51
C ARG A 57 -3.75 5.93 0.98
N VAL A 58 -4.86 5.39 1.49
CA VAL A 58 -4.97 5.00 2.90
C VAL A 58 -3.94 3.93 3.26
N ILE A 59 -3.74 2.91 2.43
CA ILE A 59 -2.80 1.82 2.73
C ILE A 59 -1.32 2.29 2.75
N LEU A 60 -0.94 3.19 1.85
CA LEU A 60 0.45 3.62 1.64
C LEU A 60 0.84 4.86 2.45
N SER A 61 -0.12 5.53 3.09
CA SER A 61 0.10 6.78 3.85
C SER A 61 0.06 6.58 5.36
N GLN A 62 0.78 5.57 5.83
CA GLN A 62 0.74 5.16 7.23
C GLN A 62 2.01 5.54 8.01
N GLY A 63 2.93 6.26 7.39
CA GLY A 63 4.10 6.83 8.06
C GLY A 63 3.72 7.84 9.14
N ALA A 64 4.56 7.98 10.17
CA ALA A 64 4.38 9.02 11.19
C ALA A 64 4.63 10.43 10.63
N ASP A 65 5.48 10.53 9.61
CA ASP A 65 5.76 11.78 8.90
C ASP A 65 4.80 11.97 7.75
N ALA A 66 4.00 13.05 7.81
CA ALA A 66 3.06 13.43 6.76
C ALA A 66 3.76 13.71 5.41
N ALA A 67 5.04 14.10 5.41
CA ALA A 67 5.79 14.31 4.17
C ALA A 67 6.06 13.01 3.41
N THR A 68 5.90 11.85 4.07
CA THR A 68 6.03 10.51 3.46
C THR A 68 4.69 9.91 3.05
N HIS A 69 3.59 10.64 3.25
CA HIS A 69 2.27 10.18 2.87
C HIS A 69 2.09 10.28 1.36
N VAL A 70 1.62 9.19 0.78
CA VAL A 70 1.11 9.18 -0.59
C VAL A 70 -0.20 9.98 -0.63
N THR A 71 -0.29 10.94 -1.53
CA THR A 71 -1.53 11.67 -1.82
C THR A 71 -2.17 11.16 -3.11
N LEU A 72 -3.43 11.51 -3.37
CA LEU A 72 -4.06 11.23 -4.67
C LEU A 72 -3.33 11.96 -5.81
N GLU A 73 -2.77 13.13 -5.53
CA GLU A 73 -1.96 13.90 -6.47
C GLU A 73 -0.68 13.12 -6.84
N ASN A 74 0.01 12.53 -5.86
CA ASN A 74 1.16 11.66 -6.14
C ASN A 74 0.77 10.47 -7.02
N ILE A 75 -0.35 9.81 -6.70
CA ILE A 75 -0.83 8.67 -7.49
C ILE A 75 -1.16 9.08 -8.92
N ALA A 76 -1.81 10.23 -9.12
CA ALA A 76 -2.12 10.77 -10.43
C ALA A 76 -0.83 11.10 -11.22
N GLU A 77 0.10 11.81 -10.58
CA GLU A 77 1.38 12.20 -11.16
C GLU A 77 2.20 10.97 -11.58
N TRP A 78 2.32 9.98 -10.70
CA TRP A 78 3.05 8.74 -11.00
C TRP A 78 2.44 7.99 -12.16
N ARG A 79 1.10 7.90 -12.21
CA ARG A 79 0.41 7.24 -13.32
C ARG A 79 0.57 7.97 -14.65
N GLU A 80 0.70 9.29 -14.63
CA GLU A 80 0.93 10.09 -15.83
C GLU A 80 2.39 9.99 -16.31
N GLN A 81 3.35 10.08 -15.39
CA GLN A 81 4.79 10.06 -15.72
C GLN A 81 5.29 8.65 -16.04
N ASP A 82 4.89 7.67 -15.24
CA ASP A 82 5.29 6.27 -15.36
C ASP A 82 4.18 5.31 -14.89
N PRO A 83 3.26 4.93 -15.80
CA PRO A 83 2.20 3.98 -15.49
C PRO A 83 2.70 2.64 -14.92
N SER A 84 3.91 2.21 -15.28
CA SER A 84 4.48 0.93 -14.85
C SER A 84 4.87 0.97 -13.38
N PHE A 85 5.31 2.12 -12.88
CA PHE A 85 5.64 2.30 -11.47
C PHE A 85 4.41 2.04 -10.59
N TRP A 86 3.24 2.55 -10.97
CA TRP A 86 2.01 2.34 -10.20
C TRP A 86 1.62 0.86 -10.13
N VAL A 87 1.68 0.16 -11.26
CA VAL A 87 1.39 -1.29 -11.33
C VAL A 87 2.38 -2.09 -10.47
N TRP A 88 3.68 -1.75 -10.56
CA TRP A 88 4.71 -2.37 -9.73
C TRP A 88 4.47 -2.13 -8.24
N LEU A 89 4.16 -0.90 -7.83
CA LEU A 89 3.97 -0.52 -6.44
C LEU A 89 2.81 -1.29 -5.79
N ILE A 90 1.70 -1.45 -6.53
CA ILE A 90 0.58 -2.30 -6.11
C ILE A 90 1.03 -3.75 -5.91
N GLY A 91 1.82 -4.29 -6.84
CA GLY A 91 2.38 -5.64 -6.75
C GLY A 91 3.25 -5.82 -5.50
N ALA A 92 4.20 -4.90 -5.29
CA ALA A 92 5.09 -4.88 -4.14
C ALA A 92 4.32 -4.86 -2.80
N TYR A 93 3.25 -4.07 -2.70
CA TYR A 93 2.38 -4.08 -1.53
C TYR A 93 1.74 -5.46 -1.29
N TRP A 94 1.18 -6.09 -2.34
CA TRP A 94 0.53 -7.39 -2.18
C TRP A 94 1.51 -8.49 -1.78
N ASP A 95 2.74 -8.43 -2.27
CA ASP A 95 3.79 -9.38 -1.90
C ASP A 95 4.22 -9.21 -0.44
N LEU A 96 4.44 -7.98 0.02
CA LEU A 96 4.67 -7.69 1.44
C LEU A 96 3.55 -8.23 2.35
N ARG A 97 2.29 -8.08 1.92
CA ARG A 97 1.15 -8.61 2.65
C ARG A 97 1.16 -10.14 2.68
N LYS A 98 1.43 -10.81 1.55
CA LYS A 98 1.55 -12.27 1.49
C LYS A 98 2.65 -12.77 2.43
N GLU A 99 3.82 -12.13 2.42
CA GLU A 99 4.93 -12.47 3.31
C GLU A 99 4.56 -12.32 4.78
N HIS A 100 3.89 -11.23 5.15
CA HIS A 100 3.42 -11.03 6.52
C HIS A 100 2.47 -12.14 6.97
N LEU A 101 1.53 -12.53 6.10
CA LEU A 101 0.58 -13.61 6.39
C LEU A 101 1.25 -14.98 6.44
N ALA A 102 2.26 -15.24 5.60
CA ALA A 102 3.02 -16.48 5.61
C ALA A 102 3.80 -16.66 6.93
N LYS A 103 4.44 -15.59 7.42
CA LYS A 103 5.13 -15.59 8.72
C LYS A 103 4.17 -15.87 9.88
N LYS A 104 2.93 -15.40 9.80
CA LYS A 104 1.89 -15.69 10.81
C LYS A 104 1.46 -17.16 10.84
N LYS A 105 1.50 -17.89 9.71
CA LYS A 105 1.12 -19.32 9.66
C LYS A 105 2.19 -20.27 10.21
N ALA A 106 3.44 -19.80 10.31
CA ALA A 106 4.58 -20.58 10.78
C ALA A 106 4.87 -20.43 12.28
N SER A 107 4.10 -19.58 12.99
CA SER A 107 4.15 -19.40 14.46
C SER A 107 2.94 -20.06 15.11
#